data_AF-A0A3P7MDD0-F1
#
_entry.id   AF-A0A3P7MDD0-F1
#
_cell.length_a   1.000
_cell.length_b   1.000
_cell.length_c   1.000
_cell.angle_alpha   90.00
_cell.angle_beta   90.00
_cell.angle_gamma   90.00
#
_symmetry.space_group_name_H-M   'P 1'
#
loop_
_entity.id
_entity.type
_entity.pdbx_description
1 polymer ?
#
loop_
_entity_poly.entity_id
_entity_poly.type
_entity_poly.pdbx_seq_one_letter_code
_entity_poly.pdbx_strand_id
1 'polypeptide(L)'
;MSSKKKTPRTLKIKGKGKVLVPKWKLFRAKEPLLSVFMWGVNHSIGQLDHVPPPGLLMPDDFKAYTKVKIDNHYFNKDIMPSHYK
;
A
#
# COMPACT_ATOMS: atom_id res chain seq x y z
N MET A 1 34.46 18.76 -57.28
CA MET A 1 33.46 17.82 -56.74
C MET A 1 33.05 18.29 -55.35
N SER A 2 31.77 18.62 -55.15
CA SER A 2 31.23 19.28 -53.95
C SER A 2 30.96 18.26 -52.84
N SER A 3 31.62 18.40 -51.67
CA SER A 3 31.32 17.56 -50.51
C SER A 3 30.16 18.17 -49.71
N LYS A 4 29.00 17.50 -49.73
CA LYS A 4 27.85 17.87 -48.92
C LYS A 4 28.11 17.45 -47.46
N LYS A 5 28.37 18.42 -46.57
CA LYS A 5 28.34 18.20 -45.12
C LYS A 5 26.91 17.81 -44.70
N LYS A 6 26.73 16.59 -44.19
CA LYS A 6 25.47 16.15 -43.55
C LYS A 6 25.41 16.75 -42.14
N THR A 7 24.41 17.59 -41.89
CA THR A 7 24.08 18.11 -40.56
C THR A 7 23.58 16.98 -39.65
N PRO A 8 23.96 16.95 -38.36
CA PRO A 8 23.45 15.94 -37.44
C PRO A 8 21.97 16.21 -37.15
N ARG A 9 21.13 15.18 -37.34
CA ARG A 9 19.72 15.21 -36.98
C ARG A 9 19.61 15.28 -35.45
N THR A 10 19.08 16.38 -34.93
CA THR A 10 18.67 16.49 -33.53
C THR A 10 17.56 15.49 -33.25
N LEU A 11 17.91 14.40 -32.56
CA LEU A 11 16.94 13.46 -32.01
C LEU A 11 16.20 14.19 -30.88
N LYS A 12 14.96 14.63 -31.15
CA LYS A 12 14.03 15.05 -30.10
C LYS A 12 13.81 13.87 -29.18
N ILE A 13 14.44 13.89 -28.00
CA ILE A 13 14.15 12.96 -26.91
C ILE A 13 12.68 13.20 -26.54
N LYS A 14 11.80 12.31 -26.99
CA LYS A 14 10.40 12.25 -26.55
C LYS A 14 10.43 12.28 -25.02
N GLY A 15 9.75 13.28 -24.45
CA GLY A 15 9.80 13.61 -23.04
C GLY A 15 9.69 12.37 -22.17
N LYS A 16 10.47 12.35 -21.08
CA LYS A 16 10.39 11.33 -20.03
C LYS A 16 8.92 11.26 -19.61
N GLY A 17 8.21 10.24 -20.10
CA GLY A 17 6.86 9.94 -19.64
C GLY A 17 6.93 9.86 -18.13
N LYS A 18 5.99 10.53 -17.44
CA LYS A 18 5.94 10.54 -15.98
C LYS A 18 6.14 9.10 -15.51
N VAL A 19 7.16 8.87 -14.66
CA VAL A 19 7.38 7.56 -14.06
C VAL A 19 6.07 7.16 -13.43
N LEU A 20 5.45 6.12 -13.99
CA LEU A 20 4.16 5.65 -13.55
C LEU A 20 4.43 4.88 -12.27
N VAL A 21 4.47 5.62 -11.16
CA VAL A 21 4.58 5.00 -9.84
C VAL A 21 3.34 4.12 -9.73
N PRO A 22 3.49 2.79 -9.62
CA PRO A 22 2.34 1.93 -9.47
C PRO A 22 1.57 2.48 -8.27
N LYS A 23 0.27 2.66 -8.44
CA LYS A 23 -0.60 3.01 -7.32
C LYS A 23 -0.63 1.75 -6.45
N TRP A 24 0.37 1.62 -5.57
CA TRP A 24 0.33 0.72 -4.43
C TRP A 24 -1.07 0.86 -3.84
N LYS A 25 -1.64 -0.21 -3.28
CA LYS A 25 -2.93 -0.17 -2.58
C LYS A 25 -2.80 0.82 -1.41
N LEU A 26 -2.86 2.09 -1.74
CA LEU A 26 -2.50 3.21 -0.89
C LEU A 26 -3.79 3.43 -0.14
N PHE A 27 -3.75 3.15 1.17
CA PHE A 27 -4.85 3.32 2.10
C PHE A 27 -5.20 4.80 2.23
N ARG A 28 -5.63 5.42 1.12
CA ARG A 28 -5.91 6.84 1.00
C ARG A 28 -7.41 7.00 0.88
N ALA A 29 -8.10 6.57 1.93
CA ALA A 29 -9.44 7.05 2.15
C ALA A 29 -9.32 8.51 2.61
N LYS A 30 -10.12 9.41 2.02
CA LYS A 30 -10.38 10.72 2.62
C LYS A 30 -10.93 10.59 4.05
N GLU A 31 -11.51 9.42 4.35
CA GLU A 31 -12.08 9.04 5.64
C GLU A 31 -11.09 8.19 6.47
N PRO A 32 -10.62 8.67 7.64
CA PRO A 32 -9.65 7.96 8.46
C PRO A 32 -10.15 6.62 9.03
N LEU A 33 -11.47 6.48 9.21
CA LEU A 33 -12.07 5.21 9.66
C LEU A 33 -11.95 4.11 8.60
N LEU A 34 -12.13 4.45 7.32
CA LEU A 34 -12.04 3.50 6.23
C LEU A 34 -10.59 3.05 5.99
N SER A 35 -9.61 3.95 6.15
CA SER A 35 -8.19 3.57 6.04
C SER A 35 -7.78 2.62 7.17
N VAL A 36 -8.21 2.88 8.41
CA VAL A 36 -7.99 1.97 9.54
C VAL A 36 -8.69 0.62 9.32
N PHE A 37 -9.93 0.62 8.82
CA PHE A 37 -10.66 -0.61 8.51
C PHE A 37 -9.93 -1.45 7.44
N MET A 38 -9.54 -0.84 6.32
CA MET A 38 -8.79 -1.53 5.27
C MET A 38 -7.44 -2.05 5.76
N TRP A 39 -6.73 -1.29 6.58
CA TRP A 39 -5.49 -1.74 7.22
C TRP A 39 -5.75 -2.90 8.17
N GLY A 40 -6.80 -2.82 8.99
CA GLY A 40 -7.19 -3.85 9.96
C GLY A 40 -7.53 -5.17 9.29
N VAL A 41 -8.30 -5.15 8.20
CA VAL A 41 -8.59 -6.36 7.42
C VAL A 41 -7.30 -6.99 6.87
N ASN A 42 -6.41 -6.18 6.31
CA ASN A 42 -5.14 -6.68 5.77
C ASN A 42 -4.25 -7.26 6.89
N HIS A 43 -4.22 -6.61 8.06
CA HIS A 43 -3.49 -7.09 9.22
C HIS A 43 -4.06 -8.41 9.76
N SER A 44 -5.38 -8.50 9.92
CA SER A 44 -6.05 -9.71 10.43
C SER A 44 -5.85 -10.92 9.52
N ILE A 45 -5.94 -10.75 8.20
CA ILE A 45 -5.69 -11.84 7.24
C ILE A 45 -4.22 -12.26 7.30
N GLY A 46 -3.30 -11.30 7.29
CA GLY A 46 -1.87 -11.60 7.39
C GLY A 46 -1.49 -12.30 8.71
N GLN A 47 -2.17 -12.00 9.81
CA GLN A 47 -2.00 -12.74 11.07
C GLN A 47 -2.58 -14.15 10.99
N LEU A 48 -3.77 -14.30 10.41
CA LEU A 48 -4.46 -15.58 10.29
C LEU A 48 -3.69 -16.57 9.41
N ASP A 49 -2.99 -16.09 8.37
CA ASP A 49 -2.15 -16.94 7.50
C ASP A 49 -1.02 -17.66 8.26
N HIS A 50 -0.62 -17.16 9.43
CA HIS A 50 0.39 -17.79 10.29
C HIS A 50 -0.22 -18.78 11.30
N VAL A 51 -1.55 -18.85 11.39
CA VAL A 51 -2.28 -19.74 12.30
C VAL A 51 -2.81 -20.94 11.49
N PRO A 52 -2.46 -22.18 11.87
CA PRO A 52 -2.97 -23.35 11.17
C PRO A 52 -4.50 -23.43 11.35
N PRO A 53 -5.27 -23.73 10.27
CA PRO A 53 -6.71 -23.82 10.35
C PRO A 53 -7.14 -24.99 11.24
N PRO A 54 -8.02 -24.79 12.23
CA PRO A 54 -8.53 -25.88 13.06
C PRO A 54 -9.48 -26.77 12.25
N GLY A 55 -9.46 -28.09 12.52
CA GLY A 55 -10.37 -29.04 11.87
C GLY A 55 -11.83 -28.94 12.36
N LEU A 56 -12.03 -28.38 13.56
CA LEU A 56 -13.33 -28.14 14.17
C LEU A 56 -13.28 -26.89 15.03
N LEU A 57 -14.33 -26.06 15.00
CA LEU A 57 -14.47 -24.89 15.87
C LEU A 57 -14.91 -25.32 17.27
N MET A 58 -14.18 -24.83 18.28
CA MET A 58 -14.46 -25.05 19.68
C MET A 58 -15.36 -23.93 20.24
N PRO A 59 -16.11 -24.14 21.34
CA PRO A 59 -16.94 -23.10 21.95
C PRO A 59 -16.20 -21.79 22.28
N ASP A 60 -14.90 -21.88 22.58
CA ASP A 60 -14.07 -20.72 22.89
C ASP A 60 -13.74 -19.88 21.66
N ASP A 61 -13.72 -20.47 20.45
CA ASP A 61 -13.47 -19.75 19.21
C ASP A 61 -14.58 -18.73 18.91
N PHE A 62 -15.81 -18.97 19.38
CA PHE A 62 -16.92 -18.03 19.26
C PHE A 62 -16.83 -16.83 20.22
N LYS A 63 -15.98 -16.92 21.24
CA LYS A 63 -15.70 -15.84 22.20
C LYS A 63 -14.36 -15.15 21.93
N ALA A 64 -13.52 -15.74 21.07
CA ALA A 64 -12.22 -15.22 20.73
C ALA A 64 -12.32 -13.89 19.98
N TYR A 65 -11.44 -12.95 20.31
CA TYR A 65 -11.30 -11.68 19.61
C TYR A 65 -9.85 -11.21 19.66
N THR A 66 -9.44 -10.47 18.63
CA THR A 66 -8.11 -9.85 18.55
C THR A 66 -8.28 -8.33 18.51
N LYS A 67 -7.52 -7.62 19.35
CA LYS A 67 -7.50 -6.15 19.39
C LYS A 67 -6.06 -5.69 19.23
N VAL A 68 -5.85 -4.71 18.35
CA VAL A 68 -4.51 -4.16 18.08
C VAL A 68 -4.59 -2.65 18.27
N LYS A 69 -3.67 -2.08 19.05
CA LYS A 69 -3.54 -0.63 19.20
C LYS A 69 -2.26 -0.20 18.49
N ILE A 70 -2.36 0.80 17.63
CA ILE A 70 -1.22 1.35 16.89
C ILE A 70 -0.98 2.77 17.36
N ASP A 71 0.25 3.06 17.79
CA ASP A 71 0.71 4.38 18.20
C ASP A 71 1.95 4.76 17.37
N ASN A 72 1.75 5.60 16.34
CA ASN A 72 2.79 6.03 15.41
C ASN A 72 3.29 7.44 15.74
N HIS A 73 4.59 7.58 16.02
CA HIS A 73 5.24 8.87 16.27
C HIS A 73 6.04 9.34 15.04
N TYR A 74 5.62 10.47 14.43
CA TYR A 74 6.22 11.03 13.20
C TYR A 74 6.37 10.04 12.02
N PHE A 75 5.50 9.02 11.95
CA PHE A 75 5.54 8.01 10.91
C PHE A 75 4.19 7.95 10.16
N ASN A 76 4.26 7.84 8.83
CA ASN A 76 3.12 7.55 7.93
C ASN A 76 1.87 8.43 8.10
N LYS A 77 2.04 9.68 8.55
CA LYS A 77 0.96 10.62 8.90
C LYS A 77 0.07 11.01 7.71
N ASP A 78 0.61 10.93 6.50
CA ASP A 78 -0.12 11.32 5.27
C ASP A 78 -1.10 10.24 4.79
N ILE A 79 -0.94 9.00 5.28
CA ILE A 79 -1.69 7.83 4.81
C ILE A 79 -2.58 7.30 5.93
N MET A 80 -2.11 7.25 7.17
CA MET A 80 -2.86 6.67 8.29
C MET A 80 -2.89 7.59 9.52
N PRO A 81 -3.95 7.47 10.35
CA PRO A 81 -4.00 8.13 11.65
C PRO A 81 -2.83 7.69 12.54
N SER A 82 -2.36 8.59 13.41
CA SER A 82 -1.25 8.28 14.33
C SER A 82 -1.65 7.32 15.45
N HIS A 83 -2.90 7.38 15.92
CA HIS A 83 -3.37 6.57 17.04
C HIS A 83 -4.74 5.98 16.69
N TYR A 84 -4.85 4.66 16.71
CA TYR A 84 -6.11 3.96 16.42
C TYR A 84 -6.13 2.55 17.03
N LYS A 85 -7.32 1.94 17.06
CA LYS A 85 -7.60 0.61 17.58
C LYS A 85 -8.72 -0.06 16.80
#